data_AF-A0A7W0H9G2-F1
#
_entry.id   AF-A0A7W0H9G2-F1
#
_cell.length_a   1.000
_cell.length_b   1.000
_cell.length_c   1.000
_cell.angle_alpha   90.00
_cell.angle_beta   90.00
_cell.angle_gamma   90.00
#
_symmetry.space_group_name_H-M   'P 1'
#
loop_
_entity.id
_entity.type
_entity.pdbx_description
1 polymer ?
#
loop_
_entity_poly.entity_id
_entity_poly.type
_entity_poly.pdbx_seq_one_letter_code
_entity_poly.pdbx_strand_id
1 'polypeptide(L)'
;MQTSCPGATVYEWLPTLRERVANRIGSTPTAIRAKWQSLGGESGWVGSPFIGERWIAGGRRTVFTNATIYRLKGLGAHEVHGAIRAAYAKEGAVRSMLGWPTTDTTATETGTRVYFQNGYITRVAATRTTTVTYY
;
A
#
# COMPACT_ATOMS: atom_id res chain seq x y z
N MET A 1 50.12 21.27 -11.70
CA MET A 1 48.78 21.72 -11.24
C MET A 1 47.84 20.53 -11.34
N GLN A 2 47.56 19.84 -10.23
CA GLN A 2 46.63 18.71 -10.22
C GLN A 2 45.22 19.26 -10.04
N THR A 3 44.37 19.06 -11.05
CA THR A 3 42.92 19.20 -10.90
C THR A 3 42.45 18.01 -10.08
N SER A 4 42.55 18.13 -8.75
CA SER A 4 42.02 17.13 -7.84
C SER A 4 40.50 17.10 -8.01
N CYS A 5 39.98 16.11 -8.73
CA CYS A 5 38.55 15.88 -8.85
C CYS A 5 37.97 15.67 -7.44
N PRO A 6 37.18 16.61 -6.89
CA PRO A 6 36.70 16.52 -5.51
C PRO A 6 35.75 15.33 -5.28
N GLY A 7 35.35 14.65 -6.36
CA GLY A 7 34.56 13.43 -6.30
C GLY A 7 35.31 12.19 -5.80
N ALA A 8 36.64 12.08 -6.00
CA ALA A 8 37.39 10.85 -5.65
C ALA A 8 37.25 10.50 -4.15
N THR A 9 37.37 11.50 -3.28
CA THR A 9 37.19 11.37 -1.83
C THR A 9 35.76 10.99 -1.44
N VAL A 10 34.75 11.44 -2.20
CA VAL A 10 33.35 11.04 -1.97
C VAL A 10 33.10 9.61 -2.44
N TYR A 11 33.74 9.16 -3.53
CA TYR A 11 33.66 7.77 -4.00
C TYR A 11 34.23 6.78 -2.96
N GLU A 12 35.28 7.15 -2.24
CA GLU A 12 35.85 6.34 -1.13
C GLU A 12 34.86 6.16 0.03
N TRP A 13 33.95 7.11 0.23
CA TRP A 13 32.91 7.03 1.27
C TRP A 13 31.64 6.33 0.79
N LEU A 14 31.48 6.03 -0.49
CA LEU A 14 30.26 5.37 -0.99
C LEU A 14 29.98 4.01 -0.33
N PRO A 15 30.95 3.12 -0.06
CA PRO A 15 30.67 1.86 0.62
C PRO A 15 30.09 2.07 2.03
N THR A 16 30.68 2.97 2.82
CA THR A 16 30.23 3.26 4.18
C THR A 16 28.90 4.03 4.20
N LEU A 17 28.69 4.94 3.25
CA LEU A 17 27.42 5.63 3.08
C LEU A 17 26.31 4.64 2.68
N ARG A 18 26.58 3.70 1.77
CA ARG A 18 25.64 2.64 1.38
C ARG A 18 25.27 1.76 2.56
N GLU A 19 26.24 1.38 3.39
CA GLU A 19 26.01 0.57 4.58
C GLU A 19 25.24 1.33 5.66
N ARG A 20 25.58 2.60 5.91
CA ARG A 20 24.87 3.46 6.86
C ARG A 20 23.44 3.74 6.41
N VAL A 21 23.25 3.93 5.11
CA VAL A 21 21.92 4.03 4.51
C VAL A 21 21.21 2.70 4.71
N ALA A 22 21.75 1.56 4.27
CA ALA A 22 21.17 0.22 4.48
C ALA A 22 20.72 -0.04 5.94
N ASN A 23 21.59 0.28 6.91
CA ASN A 23 21.30 0.14 8.34
C ASN A 23 20.22 1.12 8.83
N ARG A 24 20.14 2.34 8.27
CA ARG A 24 19.10 3.33 8.60
C ARG A 24 17.77 3.08 7.92
N ILE A 25 17.73 2.51 6.71
CA ILE A 25 16.46 2.20 6.04
C ILE A 25 15.74 1.07 6.81
N GLY A 26 16.48 0.26 7.60
CA GLY A 26 15.94 -0.81 8.41
C GLY A 26 15.44 -1.96 7.54
N SER A 27 16.13 -3.10 7.58
CA SER A 27 15.84 -4.27 6.74
C SER A 27 14.58 -5.06 7.16
N THR A 28 13.77 -4.55 8.08
CA THR A 28 12.51 -5.20 8.45
C THR A 28 11.46 -4.92 7.37
N PRO A 29 10.96 -5.95 6.65
CA PRO A 29 9.88 -5.75 5.70
C PRO A 29 8.71 -5.09 6.44
N THR A 30 8.24 -3.96 5.92
CA THR A 30 7.00 -3.38 6.45
C THR A 30 5.88 -4.38 6.24
N ALA A 31 4.85 -4.36 7.08
CA ALA A 31 3.70 -5.25 6.90
C ALA A 31 3.03 -5.05 5.51
N ILE A 32 3.15 -3.87 4.91
CA ILE A 32 2.73 -3.62 3.53
C ILE A 32 3.64 -4.35 2.53
N ARG A 33 4.97 -4.28 2.69
CA ARG A 33 5.92 -5.03 1.86
C ARG A 33 5.71 -6.54 1.97
N ALA A 34 5.51 -7.05 3.18
CA ALA A 34 5.24 -8.47 3.42
C ALA A 34 3.94 -8.92 2.73
N LYS A 35 2.86 -8.13 2.81
CA LYS A 35 1.61 -8.39 2.10
C LYS A 35 1.78 -8.36 0.58
N TRP A 36 2.51 -7.38 0.06
CA TRP A 36 2.80 -7.28 -1.37
C TRP A 36 3.61 -8.49 -1.86
N GLN A 37 4.60 -8.94 -1.08
CA GLN A 37 5.36 -10.16 -1.36
C GLN A 37 4.47 -11.41 -1.35
N SER A 38 3.53 -11.54 -0.40
CA SER A 38 2.57 -12.66 -0.39
C SER A 38 1.60 -12.64 -1.58
N LEU A 39 1.42 -11.49 -2.23
CA LEU A 39 0.61 -11.32 -3.44
C LEU A 39 1.44 -11.44 -4.74
N GLY A 40 2.67 -11.96 -4.64
CA GLY A 40 3.55 -12.24 -5.79
C GLY A 40 4.63 -11.17 -6.06
N GLY A 41 4.69 -10.11 -5.25
CA GLY A 41 5.72 -9.07 -5.37
C GLY A 41 5.74 -8.42 -6.76
N GLU A 42 6.94 -8.26 -7.34
CA GLU A 42 7.14 -7.62 -8.65
C GLU A 42 6.46 -8.36 -9.81
N SER A 43 6.32 -9.68 -9.70
CA SER A 43 5.59 -10.50 -10.67
C SER A 43 4.12 -10.68 -10.32
N GLY A 44 3.67 -10.11 -9.20
CA GLY A 44 2.32 -10.23 -8.68
C GLY A 44 1.33 -9.28 -9.35
N TRP A 45 0.05 -9.61 -9.25
CA TRP A 45 -1.03 -8.83 -9.87
C TRP A 45 -1.17 -7.42 -9.31
N VAL A 46 -0.71 -7.17 -8.08
CA VAL A 46 -0.74 -5.84 -7.44
C VAL A 46 0.09 -4.81 -8.23
N GLY A 47 1.16 -5.29 -8.87
CA GLY A 47 2.10 -4.48 -9.65
C GLY A 47 3.09 -3.68 -8.79
N SER A 48 3.79 -2.76 -9.44
CA SER A 48 4.81 -1.92 -8.82
C SER A 48 4.22 -0.80 -7.94
N PRO A 49 4.96 -0.34 -6.92
CA PRO A 49 4.55 0.82 -6.15
C PRO A 49 4.53 2.08 -7.03
N PHE A 50 3.39 2.77 -7.06
CA PHE A 50 3.22 4.06 -7.72
C PHE A 50 3.48 5.20 -6.73
N ILE A 51 3.00 5.08 -5.48
CA ILE A 51 3.33 5.98 -4.38
C ILE A 51 3.84 5.12 -3.23
N GLY A 52 5.09 5.38 -2.83
CA GLY A 52 5.77 4.69 -1.73
C GLY A 52 5.02 4.78 -0.40
N GLU A 53 5.43 3.92 0.54
CA GLU A 53 4.77 3.79 1.84
C GLU A 53 4.77 5.11 2.62
N ARG A 54 3.57 5.56 2.99
CA ARG A 54 3.35 6.82 3.70
C ARG A 54 2.51 6.64 4.95
N TRP A 55 2.84 7.39 5.98
CA TRP A 55 1.99 7.57 7.16
C TRP A 55 0.68 8.27 6.81
N ILE A 56 -0.43 7.73 7.33
CA ILE A 56 -1.77 8.30 7.18
C ILE A 56 -2.65 7.87 8.35
N ALA A 57 -3.25 8.84 9.06
CA ALA A 57 -4.26 8.63 10.10
C ALA A 57 -3.96 7.48 11.10
N GLY A 58 -2.74 7.44 11.67
CA GLY A 58 -2.35 6.43 12.65
C GLY A 58 -1.88 5.08 12.07
N GLY A 59 -1.93 4.92 10.75
CA GLY A 59 -1.40 3.76 10.04
C GLY A 59 -0.58 4.14 8.83
N ARG A 60 -0.42 3.20 7.90
CA ARG A 60 0.39 3.37 6.69
C ARG A 60 -0.35 2.91 5.45
N ARG A 61 0.07 3.42 4.29
CA ARG A 61 -0.49 3.07 2.99
C ARG A 61 0.58 3.13 1.91
N THR A 62 0.51 2.21 0.96
CA THR A 62 1.27 2.25 -0.30
C THR A 62 0.28 2.12 -1.45
N VAL A 63 0.41 2.99 -2.46
CA VAL A 63 -0.40 2.91 -3.68
C VAL A 63 0.40 2.14 -4.70
N PHE A 64 -0.16 1.04 -5.20
CA PHE A 64 0.40 0.27 -6.31
C PHE A 64 -0.42 0.54 -7.57
N THR A 65 0.08 0.08 -8.71
CA THR A 65 -0.61 0.23 -10.00
C THR A 65 -2.05 -0.29 -9.94
N ASN A 66 -2.24 -1.52 -9.45
CA ASN A 66 -3.54 -2.20 -9.51
C ASN A 66 -4.31 -2.19 -8.18
N ALA A 67 -3.63 -1.96 -7.05
CA ALA A 67 -4.23 -1.98 -5.71
C ALA A 67 -3.69 -0.87 -4.81
N THR A 68 -4.22 -0.76 -3.61
CA THR A 68 -3.63 0.02 -2.53
C THR A 68 -3.65 -0.81 -1.28
N ILE A 69 -2.48 -0.98 -0.68
CA ILE A 69 -2.35 -1.76 0.56
C ILE A 69 -2.32 -0.78 1.71
N TYR A 70 -3.24 -0.99 2.65
CA TYR A 70 -3.41 -0.22 3.87
C TYR A 70 -2.96 -1.07 5.05
N ARG A 71 -2.32 -0.44 6.03
CA ARG A 71 -1.90 -1.11 7.26
C ARG A 71 -2.25 -0.27 8.48
N LEU A 72 -2.96 -0.87 9.43
CA LEU A 72 -3.16 -0.33 10.78
C LEU A 72 -2.65 -1.32 11.82
N LYS A 73 -2.09 -0.81 12.92
CA LYS A 73 -1.69 -1.67 14.05
C LYS A 73 -2.96 -2.30 14.63
N GLY A 74 -2.96 -3.62 14.83
CA GLY A 74 -4.13 -4.36 15.32
C GLY A 74 -5.04 -4.93 14.22
N LEU A 75 -5.17 -4.26 13.06
CA LEU A 75 -5.97 -4.78 11.93
C LEU A 75 -5.14 -5.54 10.90
N GLY A 76 -3.82 -5.33 10.87
CA GLY A 76 -2.95 -5.94 9.86
C GLY A 76 -2.88 -5.12 8.57
N ALA A 77 -2.45 -5.78 7.48
CA ALA A 77 -2.31 -5.18 6.16
C ALA A 77 -3.29 -5.81 5.17
N HIS A 78 -4.10 -4.95 4.54
CA HIS A 78 -5.18 -5.35 3.64
C HIS A 78 -5.09 -4.57 2.34
N GLU A 79 -5.28 -5.28 1.23
CA GLU A 79 -5.35 -4.66 -0.09
C GLU A 79 -6.78 -4.21 -0.42
N VAL A 80 -6.90 -3.09 -1.12
CA VAL A 80 -8.13 -2.68 -1.79
C VAL A 80 -7.82 -2.41 -3.26
N HIS A 81 -8.56 -3.05 -4.18
CA HIS A 81 -8.34 -2.91 -5.62
C HIS A 81 -9.61 -2.64 -6.43
N GLY A 82 -9.43 -2.49 -7.75
CA GLY A 82 -10.53 -2.30 -8.70
C GLY A 82 -11.38 -1.07 -8.41
N ALA A 83 -12.68 -1.17 -8.66
CA ALA A 83 -13.57 -0.04 -8.46
C ALA A 83 -14.01 0.16 -6.99
N ILE A 84 -13.84 -0.86 -6.12
CA ILE A 84 -13.98 -0.64 -4.68
C ILE A 84 -12.90 0.31 -4.20
N ARG A 85 -11.65 0.15 -4.66
CA ARG A 85 -10.57 1.13 -4.39
C ARG A 85 -10.93 2.53 -4.83
N ALA A 86 -11.53 2.66 -6.02
CA ALA A 86 -11.95 3.97 -6.55
C ALA A 86 -13.07 4.59 -5.71
N ALA A 87 -14.09 3.82 -5.32
CA ALA A 87 -15.17 4.28 -4.46
C ALA A 87 -14.63 4.68 -3.07
N TYR A 88 -13.84 3.81 -2.44
CA TYR A 88 -13.24 4.09 -1.14
C TYR A 88 -12.36 5.35 -1.16
N ALA A 89 -11.59 5.58 -2.23
CA ALA A 89 -10.81 6.81 -2.38
C ALA A 89 -11.70 8.06 -2.48
N LYS A 90 -12.85 7.99 -3.17
CA LYS A 90 -13.82 9.09 -3.27
C LYS A 90 -14.48 9.43 -1.94
N GLU A 91 -14.72 8.43 -1.09
CA GLU A 91 -15.25 8.64 0.27
C GLU A 91 -14.24 9.32 1.22
N GLY A 92 -12.96 9.44 0.83
CA GLY A 92 -11.89 9.97 1.67
C GLY A 92 -10.96 8.91 2.28
N ALA A 93 -11.08 7.65 1.81
CA ALA A 93 -10.28 6.51 2.26
C ALA A 93 -10.31 6.35 3.79
N VAL A 94 -9.16 6.13 4.44
CA VAL A 94 -9.07 5.88 5.90
C VAL A 94 -9.54 7.04 6.77
N ARG A 95 -9.80 8.21 6.19
CA ARG A 95 -10.38 9.36 6.89
C ARG A 95 -11.89 9.46 6.74
N SER A 96 -12.51 8.59 5.94
CA SER A 96 -13.96 8.52 5.79
C SER A 96 -14.61 7.86 7.00
N MET A 97 -15.94 7.90 7.06
CA MET A 97 -16.71 7.21 8.08
C MET A 97 -16.51 5.69 8.06
N LEU A 98 -16.10 5.09 6.94
CA LEU A 98 -15.82 3.63 6.85
C LEU A 98 -14.63 3.22 7.74
N GLY A 99 -13.65 4.10 7.92
CA GLY A 99 -12.40 3.78 8.61
C GLY A 99 -11.51 2.83 7.81
N TRP A 100 -10.69 2.05 8.49
CA TRP A 100 -9.69 1.17 7.87
C TRP A 100 -10.29 -0.13 7.31
N PRO A 101 -9.73 -0.69 6.22
CA PRO A 101 -10.11 -2.02 5.75
C PRO A 101 -9.73 -3.08 6.80
N THR A 102 -10.61 -4.07 6.97
CA THR A 102 -10.44 -5.22 7.86
C THR A 102 -10.28 -6.54 7.08
N THR A 103 -10.56 -6.52 5.78
CA THR A 103 -10.31 -7.62 4.85
C THR A 103 -9.65 -7.12 3.57
N ASP A 104 -9.04 -8.04 2.83
CA ASP A 104 -8.75 -7.81 1.41
C ASP A 104 -10.06 -7.68 0.59
N THR A 105 -9.92 -7.34 -0.69
CA THR A 105 -11.03 -7.42 -1.63
C THR A 105 -11.30 -8.87 -1.98
N THR A 106 -12.43 -9.39 -1.51
CA THR A 106 -12.83 -10.78 -1.72
C THR A 106 -13.91 -10.89 -2.78
N ALA A 107 -13.87 -11.96 -3.58
CA ALA A 107 -14.97 -12.31 -4.46
C ALA A 107 -16.22 -12.71 -3.66
N THR A 108 -17.39 -12.41 -4.22
CA THR A 108 -18.70 -12.86 -3.76
C THR A 108 -19.44 -13.48 -4.94
N GLU A 109 -20.57 -14.15 -4.70
CA GLU A 109 -21.40 -14.74 -5.77
C GLU A 109 -21.77 -13.73 -6.87
N THR A 110 -21.95 -12.46 -6.49
CA THR A 110 -22.43 -11.39 -7.38
C THR A 110 -21.35 -10.38 -7.77
N GLY A 111 -20.13 -10.50 -7.25
CA GLY A 111 -19.02 -9.60 -7.59
C GLY A 111 -17.91 -9.58 -6.56
N THR A 112 -17.63 -8.42 -5.95
CA THR A 112 -16.58 -8.27 -4.94
C THR A 112 -17.04 -7.46 -3.73
N ARG A 113 -16.36 -7.64 -2.59
CA ARG A 113 -16.61 -6.92 -1.35
C ARG A 113 -15.31 -6.64 -0.59
N VAL A 114 -15.29 -5.55 0.16
CA VAL A 114 -14.29 -5.26 1.20
C VAL A 114 -15.04 -4.85 2.47
N TYR A 115 -14.64 -5.41 3.61
CA TYR A 115 -15.10 -4.95 4.92
C TYR A 115 -14.14 -3.87 5.47
N PHE A 116 -14.74 -2.89 6.13
CA PHE A 116 -14.07 -1.80 6.83
C PHE A 116 -14.53 -1.79 8.30
N GLN A 117 -13.88 -0.98 9.13
CA GLN A 117 -14.22 -0.88 10.56
C GLN A 117 -15.70 -0.57 10.80
N ASN A 118 -16.28 0.34 10.01
CA ASN A 118 -17.63 0.87 10.22
C ASN A 118 -18.57 0.58 9.04
N GLY A 119 -18.29 -0.47 8.25
CA GLY A 119 -19.14 -0.81 7.12
C GLY A 119 -18.47 -1.72 6.10
N TYR A 120 -19.03 -1.75 4.89
CA TYR A 120 -18.45 -2.49 3.76
C TYR A 120 -18.75 -1.77 2.45
N ILE A 121 -17.95 -2.06 1.43
CA ILE A 121 -18.24 -1.66 0.05
C ILE A 121 -18.42 -2.92 -0.78
N THR A 122 -19.49 -2.99 -1.57
CA THR A 122 -19.69 -4.03 -2.57
C THR A 122 -19.56 -3.48 -3.97
N ARG A 123 -19.15 -4.35 -4.89
CA ARG A 123 -19.31 -4.15 -6.31
C ARG A 123 -20.00 -5.35 -6.93
N VAL A 124 -21.11 -5.10 -7.61
CA VAL A 124 -21.82 -6.12 -8.38
C VAL A 124 -21.20 -6.19 -9.78
N ALA A 125 -20.79 -7.38 -10.21
CA ALA A 125 -20.12 -7.57 -11.50
C ALA A 125 -21.05 -7.34 -12.68
N ALA A 126 -22.28 -7.86 -12.62
CA ALA A 126 -23.28 -7.79 -13.69
C ALA A 126 -23.69 -6.34 -14.03
N THR A 127 -23.97 -5.53 -13.01
CA THR A 127 -24.44 -4.14 -13.19
C THR A 127 -23.32 -3.12 -13.07
N ARG A 128 -22.13 -3.54 -12.62
CA ARG A 128 -21.00 -2.65 -12.26
C ARG A 128 -21.33 -1.63 -11.17
N THR A 129 -22.44 -1.82 -10.46
CA THR A 129 -22.87 -0.97 -9.34
C THR A 129 -21.89 -1.15 -8.19
N THR A 130 -21.46 -0.03 -7.60
CA THR A 130 -20.63 -0.02 -6.40
C THR A 130 -21.40 0.68 -5.29
N THR A 131 -21.61 0.00 -4.17
CA THR A 131 -22.45 0.48 -3.06
C THR A 131 -21.61 0.57 -1.80
N VAL A 132 -21.69 1.72 -1.13
CA VAL A 132 -21.08 1.95 0.18
C VAL A 132 -22.16 1.74 1.24
N THR A 133 -21.87 0.95 2.26
CA THR A 133 -22.79 0.67 3.36
C THR A 133 -22.07 0.90 4.67
N TYR A 134 -22.74 1.59 5.60
CA TYR A 134 -22.26 1.88 6.94
C TYR A 134 -23.00 1.01 7.97
N TYR A 135 -22.37 0.74 9.11
CA TYR A 135 -23.04 0.18 10.29
C TYR A 135 -23.80 1.25 11.07
#